data_AF-A0A9R1DHV0-F1
#
_entry.id   AF-A0A9R1DHV0-F1
#
_cell.length_a   1.000
_cell.length_b   1.000
_cell.length_c   1.000
_cell.angle_alpha   90.00
_cell.angle_beta   90.00
_cell.angle_gamma   90.00
#
_symmetry.space_group_name_H-M   'P 1'
#
loop_
_entity.id
_entity.type
_entity.pdbx_description
1 polymer ?
#
loop_
_entity_poly.entity_id
_entity_poly.type
_entity_poly.pdbx_seq_one_letter_code
_entity_poly.pdbx_strand_id
1 'polypeptide(L)'
;MMLERFVFRRDDDDDEDGSGSSVFPDEAAAPLRANSVTSLGDPFAVALLPAGPPTFSRLYVQWPRGPRSFDGSDTGTELLSAHRDLLLLSLASELSLDDSDPYRQDYFVFHAALGAGESRLTRLPACTIPIVLKLWGDDTTMDRWFNRDTIGIHCGRDHFTVLQLAKFCVSARNSVMGAELCVFRSPLSTDGSDDNVAEGKWEILTLPIQHTEEEFTDLTCWSTDATIISNVCVIWVDYHQGGILSYKPCHDDALETRPRRIIHYS
;
A
#
# COMPACT_ATOMS: atom_id res chain seq x y z
N MET A 1 10.93 8.08 11.68
CA MET A 1 11.45 6.71 11.72
C MET A 1 11.96 6.37 10.33
N MET A 2 13.14 5.78 10.18
CA MET A 2 13.60 5.25 8.89
C MET A 2 13.32 3.74 8.92
N LEU A 3 12.38 3.27 8.11
CA LEU A 3 11.95 1.87 8.11
C LEU A 3 12.68 1.10 7.01
N GLU A 4 13.24 -0.06 7.37
CA GLU A 4 13.80 -0.98 6.39
C GLU A 4 12.68 -1.47 5.46
N ARG A 5 12.98 -1.54 4.18
CA ARG A 5 12.00 -1.87 3.14
C ARG A 5 11.76 -3.39 3.03
N PHE A 6 12.56 -4.18 3.73
CA PHE A 6 12.46 -5.63 3.80
C PHE A 6 11.59 -6.06 4.97
N VAL A 7 10.77 -7.09 4.72
CA VAL A 7 9.95 -7.73 5.73
C VAL A 7 10.64 -9.02 6.14
N PHE A 8 11.07 -9.11 7.39
CA PHE A 8 11.83 -10.28 7.88
C PHE A 8 10.86 -11.37 8.34
N ARG A 9 10.74 -12.42 7.52
CA ARG A 9 9.93 -13.59 7.88
C ARG A 9 10.62 -14.46 8.92
N ARG A 10 9.90 -14.84 9.98
CA ARG A 10 10.36 -15.73 11.06
C ARG A 10 9.23 -16.64 11.50
N ASP A 11 9.19 -17.82 10.91
CA ASP A 11 8.31 -18.91 11.36
C ASP A 11 9.13 -19.73 12.35
N ASP A 12 8.62 -19.96 13.57
CA ASP A 12 9.36 -20.59 14.67
C ASP A 12 9.60 -22.11 14.45
N ASP A 13 9.69 -22.57 13.19
CA ASP A 13 9.96 -23.97 12.83
C ASP A 13 11.47 -24.24 12.81
N ASP A 14 11.84 -25.28 13.56
CA ASP A 14 13.18 -25.75 13.90
C ASP A 14 14.10 -25.97 12.69
N ASP A 15 15.33 -25.43 12.78
CA ASP A 15 16.44 -25.97 12.01
C ASP A 15 16.75 -27.38 12.52
N GLU A 16 16.52 -28.42 11.72
CA GLU A 16 17.19 -29.71 11.90
C GLU A 16 18.73 -29.60 11.80
N ASP A 17 19.26 -28.47 11.30
CA ASP A 17 20.68 -28.25 11.06
C ASP A 17 21.40 -27.38 12.11
N GLY A 18 20.75 -27.03 13.24
CA GLY A 18 21.43 -26.36 14.36
C GLY A 18 22.07 -25.00 14.02
N SER A 19 21.67 -24.39 12.91
CA SER A 19 22.17 -23.11 12.41
C SER A 19 21.26 -21.94 12.81
N GLY A 20 20.83 -21.90 14.07
CA GLY A 20 20.28 -20.70 14.71
C GLY A 20 19.28 -19.90 13.88
N SER A 21 18.19 -20.52 13.44
CA SER A 21 17.05 -19.86 12.81
C SER A 21 16.53 -18.76 13.74
N SER A 22 16.35 -17.59 13.15
CA SER A 22 16.09 -16.38 13.90
C SER A 22 14.68 -16.40 14.49
N VAL A 23 14.58 -16.58 15.82
CA VAL A 23 13.32 -16.59 16.58
C VAL A 23 12.51 -15.29 16.37
N PHE A 24 11.19 -15.39 16.21
CA PHE A 24 10.31 -14.21 16.16
C PHE A 24 10.47 -13.40 17.45
N PRO A 25 10.66 -12.07 17.40
CA PRO A 25 10.95 -11.30 18.61
C PRO A 25 9.85 -11.44 19.65
N ASP A 26 10.25 -11.58 20.92
CA ASP A 26 9.30 -11.63 22.03
C ASP A 26 8.66 -10.26 22.29
N GLU A 27 7.62 -10.24 23.13
CA GLU A 27 6.88 -9.02 23.47
C GLU A 27 7.77 -7.98 24.16
N ALA A 28 8.78 -8.43 24.91
CA ALA A 28 9.75 -7.55 25.56
C ALA A 28 10.66 -6.84 24.55
N ALA A 29 11.07 -7.52 23.48
CA ALA A 29 11.94 -6.98 22.44
C ALA A 29 11.18 -6.14 21.41
N ALA A 30 9.96 -6.52 21.04
CA ALA A 30 9.14 -5.83 20.05
C ALA A 30 7.68 -5.65 20.54
N PRO A 31 7.42 -4.63 21.38
CA PRO A 31 6.09 -4.40 21.94
C PRO A 31 5.07 -3.91 20.89
N LEU A 32 5.54 -3.34 19.78
CA LEU A 32 4.67 -2.92 18.68
C LEU A 32 4.32 -4.13 17.82
N ARG A 33 3.33 -4.90 18.23
CA ARG A 33 2.93 -6.14 17.55
C ARG A 33 1.43 -6.30 17.47
N ALA A 34 0.98 -6.99 16.44
CA ALA A 34 -0.43 -7.28 16.23
C ALA A 34 -0.60 -8.57 15.44
N ASN A 35 -1.74 -9.22 15.65
CA ASN A 35 -2.12 -10.45 14.97
C ASN A 35 -3.33 -10.19 14.08
N SER A 36 -3.43 -10.93 12.99
CA SER A 36 -4.56 -10.86 12.08
C SER A 36 -4.72 -12.20 11.33
N VAL A 37 -5.74 -12.27 10.48
CA VAL A 37 -6.08 -13.44 9.69
C VAL A 37 -6.21 -13.05 8.23
N THR A 38 -5.63 -13.84 7.33
CA THR A 38 -5.78 -13.67 5.88
C THR A 38 -7.21 -13.90 5.42
N SER A 39 -7.54 -13.55 4.18
CA SER A 39 -8.84 -13.88 3.57
C SER A 39 -9.09 -15.38 3.45
N LEU A 40 -8.04 -16.21 3.50
CA LEU A 40 -8.13 -17.67 3.51
C LEU A 40 -8.28 -18.27 4.91
N GLY A 41 -8.28 -17.44 5.96
CA GLY A 41 -8.40 -17.91 7.34
C GLY A 41 -7.07 -18.28 7.99
N ASP A 42 -5.93 -17.96 7.36
CA ASP A 42 -4.62 -18.27 7.93
C ASP A 42 -4.17 -17.16 8.89
N PRO A 43 -3.84 -17.51 10.15
CA PRO A 43 -3.34 -16.54 11.11
C PRO A 43 -1.92 -16.10 10.77
N PHE A 44 -1.63 -14.83 11.01
CA PHE A 44 -0.28 -14.26 10.93
C PHE A 44 -0.09 -13.18 11.99
N ALA A 45 1.17 -12.94 12.34
CA ALA A 45 1.58 -11.93 13.29
C ALA A 45 2.62 -10.99 12.68
N VAL A 46 2.55 -9.72 13.08
CA VAL A 46 3.49 -8.67 12.69
C VAL A 46 4.10 -8.08 13.94
N ALA A 47 5.41 -7.84 13.93
CA ALA A 47 6.11 -7.11 14.98
C ALA A 47 7.03 -6.06 14.39
N LEU A 48 6.89 -4.82 14.85
CA LEU A 48 7.74 -3.70 14.47
C LEU A 48 8.77 -3.45 15.57
N LEU A 49 10.04 -3.52 15.22
CA LEU A 49 11.14 -3.11 16.08
C LEU A 49 11.55 -1.67 15.72
N PRO A 50 11.13 -0.66 16.50
CA PRO A 50 11.45 0.73 16.22
C PRO A 50 12.93 1.02 16.50
N ALA A 51 13.61 1.70 15.57
CA ALA A 51 14.96 2.21 15.77
C ALA A 51 15.03 3.72 15.53
N GLY A 52 15.84 4.40 16.34
CA GLY A 52 16.16 5.81 16.17
C GLY A 52 17.19 6.02 15.04
N PRO A 53 17.12 7.13 14.29
CA PRO A 53 18.14 7.46 13.30
C PRO A 53 19.56 7.48 13.91
N PRO A 54 20.59 6.99 13.21
CA PRO A 54 20.62 6.55 11.81
C PRO A 54 20.20 5.08 11.58
N THR A 55 19.83 4.36 12.63
CA THR A 55 19.47 2.94 12.53
C THR A 55 18.09 2.76 11.90
N PHE A 56 17.93 1.69 11.13
CA PHE A 56 16.66 1.32 10.50
C PHE A 56 15.77 0.53 11.45
N SER A 57 14.49 0.88 11.50
CA SER A 57 13.48 0.03 12.10
C SER A 57 13.27 -1.22 11.27
N ARG A 58 12.90 -2.32 11.90
CA ARG A 58 12.70 -3.62 11.24
C ARG A 58 11.28 -4.10 11.44
N LEU A 59 10.68 -4.61 10.37
CA LEU A 59 9.38 -5.26 10.41
C LEU A 59 9.59 -6.77 10.32
N TYR A 60 9.05 -7.49 11.30
CA TYR A 60 9.05 -8.94 11.34
C TYR A 60 7.64 -9.45 11.07
N VAL A 61 7.57 -10.56 10.32
CA VAL A 61 6.32 -11.26 10.06
C VAL A 61 6.49 -12.73 10.41
N GLN A 62 5.52 -13.26 11.13
CA GLN A 62 5.38 -14.67 11.39
C GLN A 62 4.11 -15.13 10.69
N TRP A 63 4.25 -16.03 9.72
CA TRP A 63 3.12 -16.50 8.93
C TRP A 63 3.29 -17.98 8.57
N PRO A 64 3.14 -18.91 9.53
CA PRO A 64 3.56 -20.31 9.38
C PRO A 64 2.99 -21.04 8.15
N ARG A 65 1.81 -20.64 7.69
CA ARG A 65 1.09 -21.23 6.54
C ARG A 65 1.25 -20.44 5.22
N GLY A 66 1.99 -19.35 5.23
CA GLY A 66 2.27 -18.58 4.02
C GLY A 66 3.18 -19.31 3.03
N PRO A 67 3.27 -18.82 1.79
CA PRO A 67 4.18 -19.38 0.80
C PRO A 67 5.61 -19.31 1.34
N ARG A 68 6.32 -20.44 1.26
CA ARG A 68 7.74 -20.52 1.60
C ARG A 68 8.52 -20.07 0.38
N SER A 69 9.46 -19.14 0.55
CA SER A 69 10.31 -18.63 -0.53
C SER A 69 11.07 -19.80 -1.19
N PHE A 70 10.54 -20.33 -2.29
CA PHE A 70 11.07 -21.55 -2.92
C PHE A 70 12.22 -21.26 -3.91
N ASP A 71 12.41 -19.99 -4.27
CA ASP A 71 13.34 -19.54 -5.32
C ASP A 71 14.14 -18.27 -4.95
N GLY A 72 14.13 -17.86 -3.68
CA GLY A 72 14.77 -16.61 -3.24
C GLY A 72 14.02 -15.34 -3.63
N SER A 73 12.83 -15.47 -4.23
CA SER A 73 11.87 -14.39 -4.39
C SER A 73 11.03 -14.30 -3.10
N ASP A 74 11.20 -13.21 -2.35
CA ASP A 74 10.51 -12.94 -1.08
C ASP A 74 9.04 -12.50 -1.33
N THR A 75 8.28 -13.31 -2.08
CA THR A 75 6.97 -12.92 -2.66
C THR A 75 5.81 -12.93 -1.69
N GLY A 76 5.98 -13.49 -0.49
CA GLY A 76 4.85 -13.68 0.42
C GLY A 76 4.36 -12.40 1.09
N THR A 77 5.23 -11.46 1.41
CA THR A 77 4.84 -10.27 2.18
C THR A 77 5.68 -9.05 1.84
N GLU A 78 5.03 -7.94 1.48
CA GLU A 78 5.72 -6.70 1.13
C GLU A 78 5.24 -5.51 1.96
N LEU A 79 6.18 -4.62 2.28
CA LEU A 79 5.87 -3.28 2.80
C LEU A 79 5.64 -2.33 1.61
N LEU A 80 4.38 -1.97 1.40
CA LEU A 80 3.96 -1.12 0.28
C LEU A 80 4.21 0.36 0.56
N SER A 81 3.80 0.84 1.74
CA SER A 81 3.88 2.26 2.09
C SER A 81 3.88 2.46 3.60
N ALA A 82 4.35 3.63 4.05
CA ALA A 82 4.38 3.99 5.46
C ALA A 82 4.18 5.50 5.64
N HIS A 83 3.34 5.88 6.61
CA HIS A 83 3.15 7.27 6.98
C HIS A 83 2.76 7.42 8.45
N ARG A 84 3.59 8.15 9.21
CA ARG A 84 3.50 8.31 10.67
C ARG A 84 3.56 6.95 11.39
N ASP A 85 2.48 6.56 12.03
CA ASP A 85 2.23 5.35 12.81
C ASP A 85 1.54 4.26 12.00
N LEU A 86 1.26 4.49 10.70
CA LEU A 86 0.63 3.52 9.82
C LEU A 86 1.62 2.90 8.84
N LEU A 87 1.59 1.58 8.71
CA LEU A 87 2.26 0.82 7.67
C LEU A 87 1.21 0.09 6.81
N LEU A 88 1.40 0.09 5.50
CA LEU A 88 0.58 -0.65 4.55
C LEU A 88 1.36 -1.87 4.06
N LEU A 89 0.81 -3.06 4.27
CA LEU A 89 1.40 -4.35 3.95
C LEU A 89 0.55 -5.08 2.92
N SER A 90 1.20 -5.83 2.03
CA SER A 90 0.55 -6.86 1.21
C SER A 90 0.98 -8.24 1.67
N LEU A 91 0.05 -9.19 1.69
CA LEU A 91 0.32 -10.62 1.88
C LEU A 91 -0.25 -11.36 0.67
N ALA A 92 0.61 -12.04 -0.09
CA ALA A 92 0.21 -12.87 -1.22
C ALA A 92 0.12 -14.33 -0.77
N SER A 93 -1.10 -14.88 -0.74
CA SER A 93 -1.35 -16.28 -0.43
C SER A 93 -1.42 -17.10 -1.72
N GLU A 94 -0.76 -18.25 -1.76
CA GLU A 94 -0.87 -19.17 -2.90
C GLU A 94 -2.25 -19.82 -2.95
N LEU A 95 -2.96 -19.59 -4.06
CA LEU A 95 -4.08 -20.39 -4.52
C LEU A 95 -3.51 -21.54 -5.36
N SER A 96 -4.21 -22.67 -5.40
CA SER A 96 -3.74 -23.90 -6.07
C SER A 96 -3.16 -23.65 -7.47
N LEU A 97 -2.08 -24.37 -7.83
CA LEU A 97 -1.37 -24.27 -9.12
C LEU A 97 -2.24 -24.51 -10.37
N ASP A 98 -3.45 -25.05 -10.20
CA ASP A 98 -4.40 -25.31 -11.29
C ASP A 98 -5.24 -24.07 -11.66
N ASP A 99 -5.13 -22.97 -10.91
CA ASP A 99 -5.86 -21.73 -11.17
C ASP A 99 -5.07 -20.78 -12.08
N SER A 100 -5.80 -20.02 -12.90
CA SER A 100 -5.21 -19.05 -13.84
C SER A 100 -4.56 -17.86 -13.13
N ASP A 101 -4.97 -17.59 -11.89
CA ASP A 101 -4.36 -16.63 -10.97
C ASP A 101 -4.01 -17.35 -9.65
N PRO A 102 -2.77 -17.87 -9.53
CA PRO A 102 -2.39 -18.71 -8.41
C PRO A 102 -2.11 -17.91 -7.13
N TYR A 103 -2.41 -16.60 -7.07
CA TYR A 103 -2.15 -15.79 -5.89
C TYR A 103 -3.35 -14.93 -5.49
N ARG A 104 -3.66 -14.95 -4.19
CA ARG A 104 -4.60 -14.03 -3.57
C ARG A 104 -3.86 -13.00 -2.74
N GLN A 105 -4.02 -11.72 -3.10
CA GLN A 105 -3.36 -10.64 -2.37
C GLN A 105 -4.31 -9.98 -1.37
N ASP A 106 -3.95 -10.05 -0.09
CA ASP A 106 -4.59 -9.31 0.99
C ASP A 106 -3.78 -8.08 1.36
N TYR A 107 -4.46 -7.00 1.74
CA TYR A 107 -3.82 -5.75 2.14
C TYR A 107 -4.18 -5.42 3.57
N PHE A 108 -3.19 -5.03 4.36
CA PHE A 108 -3.35 -4.73 5.77
C PHE A 108 -2.74 -3.39 6.14
N VAL A 109 -3.44 -2.66 6.99
CA VAL A 109 -2.93 -1.46 7.64
C VAL A 109 -2.52 -1.86 9.06
N PHE A 110 -1.22 -1.79 9.32
CA PHE A 110 -0.66 -1.91 10.67
C PHE A 110 -0.60 -0.54 11.31
N HIS A 111 -1.33 -0.36 12.39
CA HIS A 111 -1.26 0.81 13.24
C HIS A 111 -0.35 0.52 14.43
N ALA A 112 0.83 1.12 14.42
CA ALA A 112 1.82 1.00 15.48
C ALA A 112 1.47 1.93 16.64
N ALA A 113 1.01 1.37 17.76
CA ALA A 113 0.68 2.17 18.93
C ALA A 113 1.96 2.61 19.66
N LEU A 114 2.50 3.77 19.28
CA LEU A 114 3.74 4.34 19.84
C LEU A 114 3.59 4.89 21.28
N GLY A 115 2.56 4.46 22.03
CA GLY A 115 2.18 4.98 23.35
C GLY A 115 1.50 3.91 24.22
N ALA A 116 0.58 4.30 25.10
CA ALA A 116 -0.10 3.38 26.02
C ALA A 116 -1.23 2.53 25.39
N GLY A 117 -1.26 2.44 24.05
CA GLY A 117 -2.26 1.68 23.30
C GLY A 117 -1.70 0.37 22.77
N GLU A 118 -2.59 -0.50 22.30
CA GLU A 118 -2.20 -1.74 21.61
C GLU A 118 -2.07 -1.49 20.12
N SER A 119 -1.05 -2.10 19.49
CA SER A 119 -0.91 -2.05 18.03
C SER A 119 -1.97 -2.93 17.39
N ARG A 120 -2.46 -2.53 16.21
CA ARG A 120 -3.59 -3.19 15.56
C ARG A 120 -3.29 -3.46 14.08
N LEU A 121 -3.83 -4.56 13.58
CA LEU A 121 -3.85 -4.86 12.15
C LEU A 121 -5.29 -4.80 11.67
N THR A 122 -5.51 -4.04 10.59
CA THR A 122 -6.82 -3.93 9.96
C THR A 122 -6.70 -4.33 8.50
N ARG A 123 -7.48 -5.31 8.07
CA ARG A 123 -7.53 -5.75 6.67
C ARG A 123 -8.33 -4.76 5.83
N LEU A 124 -7.82 -4.38 4.67
CA LEU A 124 -8.59 -3.62 3.69
C LEU A 124 -9.59 -4.54 2.98
N PRO A 125 -10.81 -4.08 2.68
CA PRO A 125 -11.73 -4.86 1.84
C PRO A 125 -11.13 -5.03 0.44
N ALA A 126 -11.41 -6.16 -0.21
CA ALA A 126 -10.98 -6.41 -1.58
C ALA A 126 -11.51 -5.31 -2.53
N CYS A 127 -10.64 -4.79 -3.39
CA CYS A 127 -11.06 -3.84 -4.42
C CYS A 127 -11.63 -4.60 -5.62
N THR A 128 -12.96 -4.59 -5.76
CA THR A 128 -13.67 -5.24 -6.88
C THR A 128 -13.79 -4.36 -8.13
N ILE A 129 -13.19 -3.16 -8.12
CA ILE A 129 -13.25 -2.22 -9.23
C ILE A 129 -12.08 -2.48 -10.18
N PRO A 130 -12.33 -3.04 -11.38
CA PRO A 130 -11.27 -3.39 -12.32
C PRO A 130 -10.63 -2.13 -12.93
N ILE A 131 -9.43 -2.31 -13.49
CA ILE A 131 -8.81 -1.33 -14.38
C ILE A 131 -9.32 -1.61 -15.79
N VAL A 132 -9.95 -0.62 -16.43
CA VAL A 132 -10.42 -0.72 -17.82
C VAL A 132 -9.40 -0.06 -18.75
N LEU A 133 -8.70 -0.84 -19.56
CA LEU A 133 -7.75 -0.36 -20.56
C LEU A 133 -8.39 -0.38 -21.95
N LYS A 134 -8.27 0.73 -22.69
CA LYS A 134 -8.73 0.82 -24.08
C LYS A 134 -7.58 0.49 -25.01
N LEU A 135 -7.43 -0.79 -25.35
CA LEU A 135 -6.39 -1.26 -26.25
C LEU A 135 -7.00 -1.49 -27.64
N TRP A 136 -6.52 -0.73 -28.63
CA TRP A 136 -6.91 -0.87 -30.05
C TRP A 136 -8.42 -0.89 -30.36
N GLY A 137 -9.25 -0.27 -29.52
CA GLY A 137 -10.69 -0.14 -29.74
C GLY A 137 -11.56 -1.11 -28.91
N ASP A 138 -10.95 -2.09 -28.25
CA ASP A 138 -11.63 -2.97 -27.30
C ASP A 138 -11.27 -2.60 -25.85
N ASP A 139 -12.27 -2.70 -24.97
CA ASP A 139 -12.12 -2.49 -23.55
C ASP A 139 -11.64 -3.80 -22.90
N THR A 140 -10.37 -3.84 -22.50
CA THR A 140 -9.80 -4.93 -21.69
C THR A 140 -9.91 -4.60 -20.22
N THR A 141 -10.47 -5.51 -19.42
CA THR A 141 -10.54 -5.38 -17.97
C THR A 141 -9.44 -6.19 -17.32
N MET A 142 -8.72 -5.58 -16.39
CA MET A 142 -7.72 -6.25 -15.55
C MET A 142 -8.08 -6.07 -14.08
N ASP A 143 -7.74 -7.08 -13.28
CA ASP A 143 -7.84 -6.98 -11.84
C ASP A 143 -6.88 -5.93 -11.30
N ARG A 144 -7.27 -5.31 -10.19
CA ARG A 144 -6.52 -4.20 -9.60
C ARG A 144 -5.58 -4.74 -8.53
N TRP A 145 -4.31 -4.84 -8.89
CA TRP A 145 -3.25 -5.13 -7.94
C TRP A 145 -2.57 -3.83 -7.50
N PHE A 146 -2.22 -3.75 -6.23
CA PHE A 146 -1.60 -2.57 -5.65
C PHE A 146 -0.10 -2.81 -5.49
N ASN A 147 0.64 -2.33 -6.49
CA ASN A 147 2.09 -2.39 -6.48
C ASN A 147 2.68 -1.29 -5.61
N ARG A 148 3.80 -1.60 -4.97
CA ARG A 148 4.53 -0.72 -4.05
C ARG A 148 4.94 0.64 -4.62
N ASP A 149 5.24 0.67 -5.91
CA ASP A 149 5.62 1.86 -6.65
C ASP A 149 4.43 2.81 -6.90
N THR A 150 3.21 2.29 -7.01
CA THR A 150 2.00 3.06 -7.35
C THR A 150 1.10 3.43 -6.16
N ILE A 151 1.24 2.75 -5.02
CA ILE A 151 0.37 2.90 -3.86
C ILE A 151 1.00 3.69 -2.71
N GLY A 152 0.16 4.46 -2.04
CA GLY A 152 0.48 5.26 -0.87
C GLY A 152 -0.56 5.13 0.24
N ILE A 153 -0.12 5.27 1.50
CA ILE A 153 -1.01 5.47 2.64
C ILE A 153 -0.75 6.83 3.27
N HIS A 154 -1.80 7.62 3.49
CA HIS A 154 -1.76 8.89 4.20
C HIS A 154 -2.55 8.79 5.51
N CYS A 155 -1.90 9.21 6.59
CA CYS A 155 -2.48 9.25 7.94
C CYS A 155 -2.98 10.67 8.20
N GLY A 156 -4.30 10.82 8.26
CA GLY A 156 -5.01 12.05 8.58
C GLY A 156 -5.01 12.35 10.08
N ARG A 157 -6.05 13.07 10.55
CA ARG A 157 -6.25 13.31 12.00
C ARG A 157 -7.08 12.19 12.65
N ASP A 158 -8.11 11.76 11.95
CA ASP A 158 -9.17 10.85 12.41
C ASP A 158 -9.44 9.71 11.42
N HIS A 159 -8.78 9.74 10.26
CA HIS A 159 -8.94 8.76 9.20
C HIS A 159 -7.58 8.48 8.55
N PHE A 160 -7.50 7.35 7.86
CA PHE A 160 -6.44 7.08 6.92
C PHE A 160 -7.00 7.02 5.50
N THR A 161 -6.16 7.38 4.54
CA THR A 161 -6.47 7.28 3.12
C THR A 161 -5.43 6.41 2.44
N VAL A 162 -5.86 5.39 1.72
CA VAL A 162 -5.02 4.61 0.81
C VAL A 162 -5.28 5.11 -0.61
N LEU A 163 -4.21 5.37 -1.37
CA LEU A 163 -4.27 5.96 -2.70
C LEU A 163 -3.39 5.17 -3.66
N GLN A 164 -3.93 4.78 -4.80
CA GLN A 164 -3.18 4.19 -5.90
C GLN A 164 -3.30 5.08 -7.14
N LEU A 165 -2.17 5.38 -7.76
CA LEU A 165 -2.14 5.89 -9.14
C LEU A 165 -2.29 4.71 -10.11
N ALA A 166 -3.47 4.60 -10.72
CA ALA A 166 -3.85 3.39 -11.44
C ALA A 166 -3.47 3.40 -12.92
N LYS A 167 -3.83 4.49 -13.62
CA LYS A 167 -3.55 4.66 -15.04
C LYS A 167 -3.67 6.11 -15.45
N PHE A 168 -3.15 6.41 -16.63
CA PHE A 168 -3.35 7.67 -17.32
C PHE A 168 -4.53 7.55 -18.30
N CYS A 169 -5.31 8.62 -18.39
CA CYS A 169 -6.48 8.74 -19.25
C CYS A 169 -6.20 9.84 -20.26
N VAL A 170 -6.07 9.48 -21.54
CA VAL A 170 -5.79 10.45 -22.61
C VAL A 170 -7.08 10.83 -23.32
N SER A 171 -7.41 12.12 -23.37
CA SER A 171 -8.46 12.63 -24.26
C SER A 171 -7.86 13.06 -25.59
N ALA A 172 -7.95 12.19 -26.60
CA ALA A 172 -7.36 12.40 -27.93
C ALA A 172 -7.86 13.67 -28.65
N ARG A 173 -9.01 14.23 -28.26
CA ARG A 173 -9.55 15.44 -28.91
C ARG A 173 -8.90 16.74 -28.44
N ASN A 174 -8.35 16.78 -27.22
CA ASN A 174 -7.91 18.02 -26.58
C ASN A 174 -6.47 17.96 -26.03
N SER A 175 -5.72 16.87 -26.27
CA SER A 175 -4.40 16.63 -25.68
C SER A 175 -4.36 16.85 -24.16
N VAL A 176 -5.47 16.51 -23.48
CA VAL A 176 -5.58 16.62 -22.03
C VAL A 176 -5.26 15.26 -21.43
N MET A 177 -4.23 15.23 -20.58
CA MET A 177 -3.91 14.07 -19.74
C MET A 177 -4.73 14.14 -18.45
N GLY A 178 -5.31 13.00 -18.09
CA GLY A 178 -5.86 12.75 -16.77
C GLY A 178 -5.19 11.54 -16.14
N ALA A 179 -5.42 11.34 -14.85
CA ALA A 179 -5.04 10.13 -14.14
C ALA A 179 -6.24 9.59 -13.35
N GLU A 180 -6.34 8.27 -13.32
CA GLU A 180 -7.27 7.54 -12.49
C GLU A 180 -6.59 7.25 -11.14
N LEU A 181 -7.15 7.77 -10.06
CA LEU A 181 -6.76 7.43 -8.69
C LEU A 181 -7.80 6.49 -8.09
N CYS A 182 -7.36 5.36 -7.57
CA CYS A 182 -8.19 4.51 -6.71
C CYS A 182 -7.94 4.89 -5.25
N VAL A 183 -8.98 5.27 -4.54
CA VAL A 183 -8.89 5.85 -3.20
C VAL A 183 -9.78 5.08 -2.24
N PHE A 184 -9.23 4.73 -1.08
CA PHE A 184 -9.98 4.17 0.03
C PHE A 184 -9.80 5.06 1.25
N ARG A 185 -10.91 5.49 1.86
CA ARG A 185 -10.91 6.26 3.11
C ARG A 185 -11.58 5.43 4.19
N SER A 186 -10.97 5.41 5.36
CA SER A 186 -11.50 4.71 6.51
C SER A 186 -11.17 5.48 7.79
N PRO A 187 -12.11 5.58 8.74
CA PRO A 187 -11.82 6.15 10.04
C PRO A 187 -10.75 5.33 10.74
N LEU A 188 -9.91 5.98 11.56
CA LEU A 188 -9.03 5.30 12.48
C LEU A 188 -9.90 4.67 13.56
N SER A 189 -10.21 3.38 13.41
CA SER A 189 -11.06 2.67 14.37
C SER A 189 -10.39 2.64 15.75
N THR A 190 -11.00 3.30 16.73
CA THR A 190 -10.67 3.18 18.15
C THR A 190 -11.33 1.96 18.79
N ASP A 191 -12.32 1.37 18.13
CA ASP A 191 -13.24 0.45 18.77
C ASP A 191 -12.94 -0.99 18.34
N GLY A 192 -13.06 -1.92 19.29
CA GLY A 192 -12.77 -3.35 19.17
C GLY A 192 -13.70 -4.14 18.25
N SER A 193 -13.94 -3.68 17.01
CA SER A 193 -14.76 -4.43 16.05
C SER A 193 -14.13 -5.80 15.77
N ASP A 194 -14.90 -6.86 16.00
CA ASP A 194 -14.46 -8.26 15.98
C ASP A 194 -13.91 -8.71 14.61
N ASP A 195 -14.34 -8.08 13.51
CA ASP A 195 -14.00 -8.55 12.16
C ASP A 195 -12.63 -8.05 11.65
N ASN A 196 -11.99 -7.09 12.34
CA ASN A 196 -10.70 -6.47 11.93
C ASN A 196 -10.63 -6.03 10.45
N VAL A 197 -11.78 -5.78 9.79
CA VAL A 197 -11.85 -5.25 8.42
C VAL A 197 -12.11 -3.75 8.48
N ALA A 198 -11.38 -2.98 7.67
CA ALA A 198 -11.51 -1.53 7.60
C ALA A 198 -12.88 -1.15 7.01
N GLU A 199 -13.57 -0.24 7.70
CA GLU A 199 -14.83 0.33 7.22
C GLU A 199 -14.53 1.37 6.14
N GLY A 200 -15.13 1.20 4.96
CA GLY A 200 -14.94 2.15 3.87
C GLY A 200 -15.35 1.56 2.53
N LYS A 201 -15.25 2.37 1.48
CA LYS A 201 -15.48 1.93 0.10
C LYS A 201 -14.36 2.46 -0.78
N TRP A 202 -13.99 1.65 -1.75
CA TRP A 202 -13.09 2.07 -2.83
C TRP A 202 -13.82 3.04 -3.75
N GLU A 203 -13.18 4.16 -4.05
CA GLU A 203 -13.67 5.20 -4.94
C GLU A 203 -12.67 5.43 -6.08
N ILE A 204 -13.18 5.61 -7.29
CA ILE A 204 -12.36 6.01 -8.43
C ILE A 204 -12.51 7.50 -8.68
N LEU A 205 -11.37 8.20 -8.75
CA LEU A 205 -11.30 9.60 -9.11
C LEU A 205 -10.54 9.75 -10.42
N THR A 206 -11.21 10.26 -11.46
CA THR A 206 -10.54 10.68 -12.69
C THR A 206 -10.21 12.17 -12.58
N LEU A 207 -8.93 12.47 -12.40
CA LEU A 207 -8.45 13.84 -12.18
C LEU A 207 -7.67 14.33 -13.39
N PRO A 208 -7.87 15.59 -13.83
CA PRO A 208 -7.01 16.19 -14.83
C PRO A 208 -5.61 16.39 -14.26
N ILE A 209 -4.61 16.18 -15.11
CA ILE A 209 -3.22 16.50 -14.83
C ILE A 209 -2.97 17.90 -15.38
N GLN A 210 -2.41 18.78 -14.55
CA GLN A 210 -1.94 20.07 -15.00
C GLN A 210 -0.53 19.92 -15.56
N HIS A 211 -0.40 20.10 -16.88
CA HIS A 211 0.85 20.00 -17.62
C HIS A 211 0.91 21.05 -18.74
N THR A 212 2.11 21.36 -19.23
CA THR A 212 2.35 22.14 -20.44
C THR A 212 2.23 21.29 -21.71
N GLU A 213 2.24 21.89 -22.90
CA GLU A 213 2.21 21.12 -24.16
C GLU A 213 3.46 20.26 -24.35
N GLU A 214 4.62 20.73 -23.88
CA GLU A 214 5.90 20.01 -23.99
C GLU A 214 5.89 18.74 -23.11
N GLU A 215 5.34 18.85 -21.90
CA GLU A 215 5.22 17.78 -20.91
C GLU A 215 4.20 16.69 -21.29
N PHE A 216 3.34 16.93 -22.29
CA PHE A 216 2.35 15.94 -22.73
C PHE A 216 3.03 14.65 -23.19
N THR A 217 4.13 14.76 -23.94
CA THR A 217 4.86 13.60 -24.47
C THR A 217 5.47 12.78 -23.33
N ASP A 218 6.06 13.44 -22.34
CA ASP A 218 6.65 12.80 -21.17
C ASP A 218 5.60 12.01 -20.38
N LEU A 219 4.40 12.59 -20.22
CA LEU A 219 3.27 11.91 -19.57
C LEU A 219 2.75 10.69 -20.34
N THR A 220 2.90 10.63 -21.67
CA THR A 220 2.48 9.44 -22.44
C THR A 220 3.38 8.23 -22.22
N CYS A 221 4.63 8.46 -21.80
CA CYS A 221 5.60 7.41 -21.50
C CYS A 221 5.78 7.18 -20.00
N TRP A 222 4.93 7.77 -19.16
CA TRP A 222 5.06 7.73 -17.71
C TRP A 222 5.14 6.31 -17.15
N SER A 223 6.14 6.07 -16.32
CA SER A 223 6.27 4.88 -15.47
C SER A 223 6.47 5.31 -14.03
N THR A 224 5.68 4.75 -13.11
CA THR A 224 5.84 5.10 -11.69
C THR A 224 6.90 4.20 -11.08
N ASP A 225 8.02 4.77 -10.62
CA ASP A 225 9.10 4.02 -9.99
C ASP A 225 9.04 4.08 -8.46
N ALA A 226 8.45 5.14 -7.91
CA ALA A 226 8.31 5.31 -6.47
C ALA A 226 7.10 6.16 -6.07
N THR A 227 6.51 5.80 -4.94
CA THR A 227 5.55 6.64 -4.21
C THR A 227 6.20 7.19 -2.93
N ILE A 228 6.08 8.50 -2.72
CA ILE A 228 6.55 9.23 -1.54
C ILE A 228 5.35 9.88 -0.85
N ILE A 229 5.20 9.63 0.45
CA ILE A 229 4.14 10.23 1.26
C ILE A 229 4.70 11.37 2.11
N SER A 230 4.12 12.54 1.96
CA SER A 230 4.33 13.71 2.81
C SER A 230 3.09 13.98 3.66
N ASN A 231 3.24 14.81 4.70
CA ASN A 231 2.13 15.25 5.53
C ASN A 231 1.00 15.93 4.72
N VAL A 232 1.35 16.55 3.59
CA VAL A 232 0.43 17.40 2.81
C VAL A 232 0.08 16.82 1.43
N CYS A 233 0.84 15.86 0.93
CA CYS A 233 0.64 15.30 -0.40
C CYS A 233 1.19 13.88 -0.54
N VAL A 234 0.64 13.18 -1.51
CA VAL A 234 1.21 11.97 -2.09
C VAL A 234 1.93 12.36 -3.37
N ILE A 235 3.11 11.80 -3.57
CA ILE A 235 3.98 12.10 -4.71
C ILE A 235 4.31 10.79 -5.41
N TRP A 236 4.15 10.74 -6.73
CA TRP A 236 4.61 9.67 -7.59
C TRP A 236 5.78 10.18 -8.42
N VAL A 237 6.82 9.37 -8.54
CA VAL A 237 8.07 9.74 -9.20
C VAL A 237 8.35 8.77 -10.33
N ASP A 238 8.69 9.32 -11.50
CA ASP A 238 9.26 8.62 -12.64
C ASP A 238 10.76 8.99 -12.67
N TYR A 239 11.64 8.07 -12.28
CA TYR A 239 13.09 8.26 -12.32
C TYR A 239 13.65 8.15 -13.73
N HIS A 240 12.97 7.44 -14.63
CA HIS A 240 13.41 7.29 -16.01
C HIS A 240 13.29 8.61 -16.78
N GLN A 241 12.19 9.33 -16.59
CA GLN A 241 11.92 10.61 -17.24
C GLN A 241 12.20 11.83 -16.34
N GLY A 242 12.38 11.63 -15.05
CA GLY A 242 12.64 12.70 -14.07
C GLY A 242 11.40 13.51 -13.69
N GLY A 243 10.20 12.98 -13.94
CA GLY A 243 8.94 13.67 -13.69
C GLY A 243 8.36 13.36 -12.30
N ILE A 244 7.61 14.32 -11.76
CA ILE A 244 6.97 14.22 -10.45
C ILE A 244 5.48 14.56 -10.58
N LEU A 245 4.62 13.65 -10.12
CA LEU A 245 3.19 13.90 -9.95
C LEU A 245 2.87 14.08 -8.48
N SER A 246 2.13 15.12 -8.13
CA SER A 246 1.69 15.33 -6.74
C SER A 246 0.18 15.51 -6.62
N TYR A 247 -0.38 14.85 -5.61
CA TYR A 247 -1.79 14.93 -5.24
C TYR A 247 -1.93 15.29 -3.77
N LYS A 248 -2.84 16.23 -3.47
CA LYS A 248 -3.17 16.60 -2.10
C LYS A 248 -4.47 15.91 -1.70
N PRO A 249 -4.43 14.84 -0.88
CA PRO A 249 -5.65 14.32 -0.26
C PRO A 249 -6.19 15.43 0.65
N CYS A 250 -7.30 16.07 0.22
CA CYS A 250 -7.82 17.28 0.84
C CYS A 250 -8.00 17.12 2.36
N HIS A 251 -7.56 18.12 3.12
CA HIS A 251 -8.11 18.38 4.45
C HIS A 251 -9.55 18.88 4.25
N ASP A 252 -10.55 18.10 4.65
CA ASP A 252 -11.83 18.70 5.05
C ASP A 252 -11.60 19.34 6.42
N ASP A 253 -11.55 20.67 6.43
CA ASP A 253 -12.39 21.49 7.32
C ASP A 253 -12.11 22.98 7.06
N ALA A 254 -13.21 23.70 6.77
CA ALA A 254 -13.31 25.15 6.68
C ALA A 254 -12.55 25.84 5.52
N LEU A 255 -13.17 25.83 4.34
CA LEU A 255 -13.56 27.05 3.61
C LEU A 255 -14.21 26.66 2.28
N GLU A 256 -15.40 27.20 2.06
CA GLU A 256 -16.17 27.12 0.82
C GLU A 256 -15.40 27.73 -0.36
N THR A 257 -14.50 26.98 -0.96
CA THR A 257 -14.14 27.06 -2.38
C THR A 257 -13.51 25.72 -2.70
N ARG A 258 -14.26 24.79 -3.30
CA ARG A 258 -13.71 23.49 -3.74
C ARG A 258 -12.39 23.75 -4.51
N PRO A 259 -11.20 23.44 -3.97
CA PRO A 259 -10.03 23.40 -4.85
C PRO A 259 -10.34 22.32 -5.88
N ARG A 260 -10.24 22.68 -7.17
CA ARG A 260 -10.37 21.68 -8.23
C ARG A 260 -9.36 20.57 -7.92
N ARG A 261 -9.83 19.35 -7.67
CA ARG A 261 -8.97 18.18 -7.47
C ARG A 261 -8.19 18.01 -8.77
N ILE A 262 -6.90 18.35 -8.73
CA ILE A 262 -5.97 18.38 -9.87
C ILE A 262 -4.70 17.67 -9.40
N ILE A 263 -4.04 16.98 -10.31
CA ILE A 263 -2.70 16.44 -10.09
C ILE A 263 -1.71 17.41 -10.74
N HIS A 264 -0.68 17.83 -10.00
CA HIS A 264 0.36 18.70 -10.53
C HIS A 264 1.51 17.85 -11.06
N TYR A 265 1.92 18.11 -12.29
CA TYR A 265 3.15 17.58 -12.89
C TYR A 265 4.26 18.65 -12.79
N SER A 266 5.50 18.21 -12.52
CA SER A 266 6.69 19.04 -12.44
C SER A 266 7.96 18.27 -12.74
#